data_AF-A0AA85J5Q5-F1
#
_entry.id   AF-A0AA85J5Q5-F1
#
_cell.length_a   1.000
_cell.length_b   1.000
_cell.length_c   1.000
_cell.angle_alpha   90.00
_cell.angle_beta   90.00
_cell.angle_gamma   90.00
#
_symmetry.space_group_name_H-M   'P 1'
#
loop_
_entity.id
_entity.type
_entity.pdbx_description
1 polymer ?
#
loop_
_entity_poly.entity_id
_entity_poly.type
_entity_poly.pdbx_seq_one_letter_code
_entity_poly.pdbx_strand_id
1 'polypeptide(L)'
;RVRTVYLHRQPTGRRGNRRLVVPVKPAPPNPSCLVCSDTIKNSQLRLVCAPEMLTLRILRDRILIRHLGMLAPDVELSDRGVILISSEEGETDE
;
A
#
# COMPACT_ATOMS: atom_id res chain seq x y z
N ARG A 1 -8.05 -10.02 -25.33
CA ARG A 1 -6.84 -9.38 -24.73
C ARG A 1 -7.31 -8.26 -23.81
N VAL A 2 -6.87 -8.23 -22.55
CA VAL A 2 -7.23 -7.19 -21.57
C VAL A 2 -6.53 -5.87 -21.89
N ARG A 3 -7.18 -4.73 -21.59
CA ARG A 3 -6.66 -3.37 -21.81
C ARG A 3 -7.01 -2.48 -20.61
N THR A 4 -6.11 -1.58 -20.26
CA THR A 4 -6.44 -0.43 -19.39
C THR A 4 -7.06 0.64 -20.28
N VAL A 5 -8.25 1.13 -19.93
CA VAL A 5 -8.99 2.07 -20.76
C VAL A 5 -9.05 3.42 -20.06
N TYR A 6 -8.56 4.47 -20.74
CA TYR A 6 -8.64 5.85 -20.26
C TYR A 6 -9.74 6.58 -21.00
N LEU A 7 -10.59 7.30 -20.25
CA LEU A 7 -11.57 8.24 -20.80
C LEU A 7 -11.07 9.67 -20.60
N HIS A 8 -10.89 10.39 -21.70
CA HIS A 8 -10.48 11.78 -21.67
C HIS A 8 -11.68 12.72 -21.77
N ARG A 9 -11.59 13.87 -21.07
CA ARG A 9 -12.60 14.95 -21.16
C ARG A 9 -12.65 15.60 -22.54
N GLN A 10 -11.51 15.70 -23.24
CA GLN A 10 -11.41 16.20 -24.60
C GLN A 10 -10.67 15.16 -25.46
N PRO A 11 -10.97 15.05 -26.77
CA PRO A 11 -10.32 14.06 -27.62
C PRO A 11 -8.80 14.24 -27.66
N THR A 12 -8.04 13.18 -27.37
CA THR A 12 -6.58 13.17 -27.39
C THR A 12 -6.03 12.50 -28.65
N GLY A 13 -4.81 12.84 -29.05
CA GLY A 13 -4.14 12.31 -30.26
C GLY A 13 -3.93 13.33 -31.37
N ARG A 14 -3.33 12.89 -32.48
CA ARG A 14 -3.06 13.74 -33.66
C ARG A 14 -4.33 13.96 -34.49
N ARG A 15 -4.33 14.99 -35.37
CA ARG A 15 -5.42 15.19 -36.35
C ARG A 15 -5.63 13.90 -37.16
N GLY A 16 -6.90 13.50 -37.34
CA GLY A 16 -7.28 12.26 -38.02
C GLY A 16 -7.36 11.01 -37.14
N ASN A 17 -6.89 11.04 -35.89
CA ASN A 17 -7.00 9.92 -34.95
C ASN A 17 -7.24 10.40 -33.51
N ARG A 18 -8.14 11.37 -33.36
CA ARG A 18 -8.55 11.89 -32.05
C ARG A 18 -9.50 10.91 -31.37
N ARG A 19 -9.23 10.57 -30.11
CA ARG A 19 -10.03 9.59 -29.35
C ARG A 19 -10.38 10.12 -27.97
N LEU A 20 -11.61 9.87 -27.55
CA LEU A 20 -12.04 10.08 -26.16
C LEU A 20 -11.71 8.85 -25.30
N VAL A 21 -11.86 7.67 -25.87
CA VAL A 21 -11.59 6.38 -25.22
C VAL A 21 -10.29 5.81 -25.77
N VAL A 22 -9.28 5.68 -24.91
CA VAL A 22 -7.93 5.25 -25.29
C VAL A 22 -7.57 3.94 -24.60
N PRO A 23 -7.58 2.80 -25.31
CA PRO A 23 -7.13 1.53 -24.76
C PRO A 23 -5.60 1.41 -24.81
N VAL A 24 -4.99 1.06 -23.68
CA VAL A 24 -3.54 0.92 -23.52
C VAL A 24 -3.22 -0.50 -23.05
N LYS A 25 -2.04 -1.01 -23.40
CA LYS A 25 -1.54 -2.28 -22.84
C LYS A 25 -1.31 -2.06 -21.33
N PRO A 26 -1.81 -2.94 -20.43
CA PRO A 26 -1.50 -2.83 -19.01
C PRO A 26 0.01 -2.83 -18.77
N ALA A 27 0.46 -2.01 -17.82
CA ALA A 27 1.84 -2.02 -17.39
C ALA A 27 2.19 -3.37 -16.74
N PRO A 28 3.46 -3.82 -16.82
CA PRO A 28 3.91 -4.95 -16.01
C PRO A 28 3.87 -4.59 -14.50
N PRO A 29 3.91 -5.60 -13.61
CA PRO A 29 4.05 -5.35 -12.17
C PRO A 29 5.26 -4.47 -11.87
N ASN A 30 5.11 -3.55 -10.91
CA ASN A 30 6.22 -2.72 -10.45
C ASN A 30 7.15 -3.57 -9.58
N PRO A 31 8.44 -3.77 -9.95
CA PRO A 31 9.38 -4.58 -9.19
C PRO A 31 9.70 -3.99 -7.81
N SER A 32 9.42 -2.69 -7.61
CA SER A 32 9.59 -2.00 -6.33
C SER A 32 8.29 -1.90 -5.51
N CYS A 33 7.21 -2.58 -5.92
CA CYS A 33 5.93 -2.51 -5.21
C CYS A 33 5.99 -3.27 -3.88
N LEU A 34 5.70 -2.58 -2.78
CA LEU A 34 5.62 -3.17 -1.44
C LEU A 34 4.61 -4.33 -1.33
N VAL A 35 3.57 -4.35 -2.17
CA VAL A 35 2.45 -5.28 -2.02
C VAL A 35 2.65 -6.55 -2.85
N CYS A 36 3.00 -6.42 -4.13
CA CYS A 36 2.96 -7.53 -5.08
C CYS A 36 4.33 -7.96 -5.62
N SER A 37 5.42 -7.33 -5.21
CA SER A 37 6.76 -7.69 -5.70
C SER A 37 7.37 -8.85 -4.92
N ASP A 38 7.70 -9.93 -5.63
CA ASP A 38 8.37 -11.10 -5.06
C ASP A 38 9.82 -10.82 -4.66
N THR A 39 10.54 -9.95 -5.39
CA THR A 39 11.92 -9.54 -5.05
C THR A 39 12.01 -8.72 -3.77
N ILE A 40 10.85 -8.21 -3.33
CA ILE A 40 10.66 -7.34 -2.17
C ILE A 40 9.87 -8.08 -1.08
N LYS A 41 9.69 -9.41 -1.17
CA LYS A 41 9.16 -10.23 -0.06
C LYS A 41 9.96 -10.08 1.25
N ASN A 42 11.22 -9.62 1.16
CA ASN A 42 12.07 -9.27 2.30
C ASN A 42 12.24 -7.75 2.50
N SER A 43 11.43 -6.91 1.86
CA SER A 43 11.61 -5.47 1.92
C SER A 43 11.17 -4.93 3.27
N GLN A 44 12.14 -4.44 4.00
CA GLN A 44 11.91 -3.62 5.17
C GLN A 44 11.43 -2.25 4.69
N LEU A 45 10.21 -1.86 5.06
CA LEU A 45 9.87 -0.45 5.07
C LEU A 45 10.61 0.24 6.21
N ARG A 46 11.15 1.42 5.95
CA ARG A 46 11.74 2.26 6.98
C ARG A 46 10.77 3.38 7.33
N LEU A 47 10.22 3.34 8.54
CA LEU A 47 9.47 4.45 9.10
C LEU A 47 10.45 5.44 9.73
N VAL A 48 10.47 6.68 9.23
CA VAL A 48 11.18 7.79 9.87
C VAL A 48 10.19 8.55 10.73
N CYS A 49 10.42 8.58 12.04
CA CYS A 49 9.54 9.20 13.02
C CYS A 49 10.32 9.64 14.26
N ALA A 50 9.69 10.44 15.12
CA ALA A 50 10.17 10.72 16.48
C ALA A 50 9.59 9.64 17.41
N PRO A 51 10.39 8.65 17.88
CA PRO A 51 9.87 7.52 18.65
C PRO A 51 9.13 7.92 19.93
N GLU A 52 9.57 9.01 20.57
CA GLU A 52 8.99 9.52 21.82
C GLU A 52 7.55 10.03 21.64
N MET A 53 7.19 10.39 20.41
CA MET A 53 5.85 10.89 20.04
C MET A 53 4.99 9.79 19.39
N LEU A 54 5.57 8.64 19.06
CA LEU A 54 4.89 7.56 18.37
C LEU A 54 4.30 6.57 19.37
N THR A 55 2.97 6.62 19.53
CA THR A 55 2.24 5.61 20.31
C THR A 55 1.84 4.42 19.43
N LEU A 56 1.62 3.25 20.05
CA LEU A 56 1.12 2.05 19.34
C LEU A 56 -0.22 2.31 18.64
N ARG A 57 -1.10 3.11 19.26
CA ARG A 57 -2.35 3.54 18.63
C ARG A 57 -2.12 4.35 17.35
N ILE A 58 -1.13 5.26 17.33
CA ILE A 58 -0.79 6.01 16.12
C ILE A 58 -0.22 5.07 15.04
N LEU A 59 0.67 4.15 15.43
CA LEU A 59 1.22 3.15 14.51
C LEU A 59 0.11 2.30 13.89
N ARG A 60 -0.79 1.74 14.70
CA ARG A 60 -1.93 0.93 14.25
C ARG A 60 -2.87 1.73 13.33
N ASP A 61 -3.48 2.79 13.86
CA ASP A 61 -4.61 3.45 13.22
C ASP A 61 -4.18 4.33 12.03
N ARG A 62 -3.11 5.10 12.21
CA ARG A 62 -2.72 6.12 11.21
C ARG A 62 -1.76 5.58 10.17
N ILE A 63 -0.87 4.66 10.56
CA ILE A 63 0.19 4.17 9.68
C ILE A 63 -0.25 2.86 9.04
N LEU A 64 -0.46 1.79 9.81
CA LEU A 64 -0.75 0.48 9.26
C LEU A 64 -2.13 0.42 8.60
N ILE A 65 -3.18 0.88 9.29
CA ILE A 65 -4.54 0.85 8.74
C ILE A 65 -4.72 1.95 7.70
N ARG A 66 -4.63 3.23 8.11
CA ARG A 66 -4.98 4.34 7.21
C ARG A 66 -3.99 4.55 6.06
N HIS A 67 -2.68 4.45 6.31
CA HIS A 67 -1.67 4.76 5.28
C HIS A 67 -1.32 3.54 4.44
N LEU A 68 -1.11 2.37 5.05
CA LEU A 68 -0.77 1.13 4.34
C LEU A 68 -2.00 0.30 3.92
N GLY A 69 -3.19 0.66 4.38
CA GLY A 69 -4.44 0.01 3.96
C GLY A 69 -4.67 -1.38 4.59
N MET A 70 -4.03 -1.67 5.72
CA MET A 70 -4.27 -2.93 6.45
C MET A 70 -5.65 -2.89 7.12
N LEU A 71 -6.31 -4.04 7.23
CA LEU A 71 -7.62 -4.13 7.88
C LEU A 71 -7.51 -4.41 9.38
N ALA A 72 -6.76 -5.44 9.73
CA ALA A 72 -6.50 -5.85 11.12
C ALA A 72 -5.03 -6.29 11.22
N PRO A 73 -4.12 -5.39 11.61
CA PRO A 73 -2.69 -5.69 11.62
C PRO A 73 -2.24 -6.36 12.91
N ASP A 74 -1.52 -7.47 12.80
CA ASP A 74 -0.71 -8.04 13.88
C ASP A 74 0.75 -7.57 13.76
N VAL A 75 1.35 -7.15 14.87
CA VAL A 75 2.72 -6.65 14.90
C VAL A 75 3.51 -7.28 16.02
N GLU A 76 4.66 -7.86 15.67
CA GLU A 76 5.59 -8.51 16.58
C GLU A 76 6.99 -7.91 16.46
N LEU A 77 7.71 -7.79 17.58
CA LEU A 77 9.16 -7.58 17.59
C LEU A 77 9.88 -8.90 17.28
N SER A 78 10.41 -9.01 16.06
CA SER A 78 10.97 -10.25 15.49
C SER A 78 12.13 -10.87 16.29
N ASP A 79 12.79 -10.10 17.15
CA ASP A 79 13.92 -10.55 17.96
C ASP A 79 13.50 -11.11 19.34
N ARG A 80 12.25 -10.86 19.78
CA ARG A 80 11.81 -11.13 21.16
C ARG A 80 10.51 -11.90 21.29
N GLY A 81 9.74 -12.07 20.22
CA GLY A 81 8.41 -12.68 20.32
C GLY A 81 7.38 -11.80 21.02
N VAL A 82 7.65 -10.50 21.15
CA VAL A 82 6.76 -9.56 21.86
C VAL A 82 5.72 -9.04 20.89
N ILE A 83 4.45 -9.33 21.17
CA ILE A 83 3.30 -8.82 20.44
C ILE A 83 3.05 -7.37 20.86
N LEU A 84 3.02 -6.45 19.89
CA LEU A 84 2.78 -5.02 20.10
C LEU A 84 1.36 -4.61 19.74
N ILE A 85 0.80 -5.23 18.69
CA ILE A 85 -0.56 -4.97 18.22
C ILE A 85 -1.14 -6.34 17.87
N SER A 86 -2.31 -6.66 18.41
CA SER A 86 -3.11 -7.82 18.03
C SER A 86 -4.33 -7.39 17.24
N SER A 87 -4.71 -8.24 16.28
CA SER A 87 -5.98 -8.14 15.56
C SER A 87 -7.17 -8.64 16.37
N GLU A 88 -6.93 -9.43 17.43
CA GLU A 88 -7.97 -9.93 18.34
C GLU A 88 -8.33 -8.88 19.40
N GLU A 89 -9.63 -8.64 19.56
CA GLU A 89 -10.16 -7.65 20.51
C GLU A 89 -9.84 -8.05 21.96
N GLY A 90 -9.34 -7.10 22.76
CA GLY A 90 -9.02 -7.32 24.17
C GLY A 90 -7.62 -7.84 24.47
N GLU A 91 -6.80 -8.20 23.47
CA GLU A 91 -5.43 -8.70 23.73
C GLU A 91 -4.40 -7.58 23.96
N THR A 92 -4.58 -6.41 23.34
CA THR A 92 -3.60 -5.30 23.38
C THR A 92 -4.24 -3.93 23.66
N ASP A 93 -5.38 -3.90 24.36
CA ASP A 93 -6.19 -2.69 24.57
C ASP A 93 -5.84 -1.89 25.85
N GLU A 94 -4.88 -2.36 26.65
CA GLU A 94 -4.31 -1.66 27.82
C GLU A 94 -2.93 -1.03 27.52
#